data_AF-A0A5E5AVW1-F1
#
_entry.id   AF-A0A5E5AVW1-F1
#
_cell.length_a   1.000
_cell.length_b   1.000
_cell.length_c   1.000
_cell.angle_alpha   90.00
_cell.angle_beta   90.00
_cell.angle_gamma   90.00
#
_symmetry.space_group_name_H-M   'P 1'
#
loop_
_entity.id
_entity.type
_entity.pdbx_description
1 polymer ?
#
loop_
_entity_poly.entity_id
_entity_poly.type
_entity_poly.pdbx_seq_one_letter_code
_entity_poly.pdbx_strand_id
1 'polypeptide(L)'
;MCAEADIVGDWHTPYGAAPTILANAARATDLCIVGQPDAPGGVAALGLDGLGDVIRWAGVPVLGVPHNVTLPREIRRIVVAWNGSREARRAIGDAWQLLGRAQDIQIVSIDRAPGEDDPSLHDIARLMEAHGLRATPVSIREDTEASDGVQLLSVAEAYQADLIVMGAYGHGPTRELVFGGATRTLLKHMSTPVLLSH
;
A
#
# COMPACT_ATOMS: atom_id res chain seq x y z
N MET A 1 24.43 4.92 -8.57
CA MET A 1 22.96 4.82 -8.65
C MET A 1 22.24 6.15 -8.51
N CYS A 2 22.09 6.78 -7.34
CA CYS A 2 21.34 8.06 -7.24
C CYS A 2 21.96 9.19 -8.08
N ALA A 3 23.28 9.41 -7.98
CA ALA A 3 23.97 10.42 -8.78
C ALA A 3 23.92 10.16 -10.30
N GLU A 4 23.86 8.89 -10.73
CA GLU A 4 23.71 8.52 -12.15
C GLU A 4 22.31 8.83 -12.68
N ALA A 5 21.32 8.94 -11.79
CA ALA A 5 19.96 9.35 -12.08
C ALA A 5 19.72 10.85 -11.81
N ASP A 6 20.78 11.63 -11.56
CA ASP A 6 20.71 13.06 -11.19
C ASP A 6 19.87 13.32 -9.92
N ILE A 7 19.88 12.35 -9.00
CA ILE A 7 19.21 12.44 -7.69
C ILE A 7 20.25 12.82 -6.64
N VAL A 8 20.06 14.00 -6.02
CA VAL A 8 20.82 14.42 -4.85
C VAL A 8 20.38 13.60 -3.64
N GLY A 9 21.33 13.07 -2.89
CA GLY A 9 21.02 12.31 -1.68
C GLY A 9 22.21 12.19 -0.74
N ASP A 10 21.89 12.01 0.53
CA ASP A 10 22.85 11.80 1.61
C ASP A 10 22.80 10.34 2.06
N TRP A 11 23.98 9.79 2.36
CA TRP A 11 24.13 8.43 2.88
C TRP A 11 24.34 8.44 4.39
N HIS A 12 23.54 7.67 5.12
CA HIS A 12 23.60 7.57 6.58
C HIS A 12 23.81 6.13 7.03
N THR A 13 24.64 5.92 8.06
CA THR A 13 24.88 4.62 8.71
C THR A 13 24.65 4.70 10.23
N PRO A 14 23.40 4.89 10.67
CA PRO A 14 23.06 5.00 12.09
C PRO A 14 23.19 3.66 12.82
N TYR A 15 23.40 3.71 14.14
CA TYR A 15 23.45 2.54 15.03
C TYR A 15 22.16 2.41 15.83
N GLY A 16 21.59 1.20 15.90
CA GLY A 16 20.38 0.90 16.67
C GLY A 16 19.41 -0.02 15.93
N ALA A 17 18.18 -0.13 16.44
CA ALA A 17 17.13 -0.94 15.83
C ALA A 17 16.63 -0.29 14.53
N ALA A 18 16.67 -1.04 13.43
CA ALA A 18 16.32 -0.53 12.10
C ALA A 18 14.90 0.10 12.03
N PRO A 19 13.84 -0.48 12.61
CA PRO A 19 12.51 0.12 12.55
C PRO A 19 12.44 1.48 13.25
N THR A 20 13.09 1.64 14.40
CA THR A 20 13.14 2.90 15.14
C THR A 20 13.92 3.97 14.39
N ILE A 21 15.06 3.59 13.81
CA ILE A 21 15.89 4.48 13.00
C ILE A 21 15.10 4.99 11.79
N LEU A 22 14.49 4.09 11.03
CA LEU A 22 13.74 4.44 9.83
C LEU A 22 12.51 5.28 10.16
N ALA A 23 11.73 4.89 11.17
CA ALA A 23 10.57 5.65 11.60
C ALA A 23 10.95 7.08 12.05
N ASN A 24 12.09 7.26 12.72
CA ASN A 24 12.55 8.59 13.12
C ASN A 24 13.06 9.42 11.94
N ALA A 25 13.82 8.80 11.02
CA ALA A 25 14.31 9.48 9.82
C ALA A 25 13.16 9.90 8.90
N ALA A 26 12.14 9.06 8.76
CA ALA A 26 10.97 9.31 7.91
C ALA A 26 10.14 10.53 8.34
N ARG A 27 10.24 10.98 9.59
CA ARG A 27 9.52 12.19 10.06
C ARG A 27 9.93 13.47 9.35
N ALA A 28 11.13 13.49 8.76
CA ALA A 28 11.66 14.62 8.02
C ALA A 28 11.60 14.40 6.49
N THR A 29 10.77 13.46 6.02
CA THR A 29 10.57 13.17 4.60
C THR A 29 9.08 13.22 4.25
N ASP A 30 8.75 13.18 2.95
CA ASP A 30 7.36 13.07 2.48
C ASP A 30 6.95 11.62 2.18
N LEU A 31 7.93 10.73 2.01
CA LEU A 31 7.76 9.33 1.63
C LEU A 31 8.90 8.50 2.23
N CYS A 32 8.59 7.29 2.70
CA CYS A 32 9.58 6.29 3.09
C CYS A 32 9.54 5.13 2.08
N ILE A 33 10.66 4.81 1.43
CA ILE A 33 10.76 3.69 0.49
C ILE A 33 11.57 2.58 1.14
N VAL A 34 11.00 1.37 1.16
CA VAL A 34 11.58 0.20 1.82
C VAL A 34 11.48 -1.02 0.91
N GLY A 35 12.59 -1.70 0.73
CA GLY A 35 12.61 -2.99 0.05
C GLY A 35 11.95 -4.07 0.91
N GLN A 36 11.20 -4.95 0.27
CA GLN A 36 10.74 -6.18 0.88
C GLN A 36 11.97 -6.99 1.34
N PRO A 37 12.01 -7.50 2.58
CA PRO A 37 13.11 -8.33 3.03
C PRO A 37 13.26 -9.57 2.13
N ASP A 38 14.47 -9.84 1.64
CA ASP A 38 14.78 -11.07 0.91
C ASP A 38 14.50 -12.32 1.79
N ALA A 39 14.24 -13.44 1.11
CA ALA A 39 14.16 -14.79 1.69
C ALA A 39 15.36 -15.09 2.64
N PRO A 40 15.22 -16.03 3.60
CA PRO A 40 16.05 -16.09 4.80
C PRO A 40 17.54 -16.26 4.47
N GLY A 41 18.33 -15.20 4.72
CA GLY A 41 19.78 -15.19 4.49
C GLY A 41 20.36 -13.84 4.04
N GLY A 42 19.54 -12.94 3.49
CA GLY A 42 19.92 -11.54 3.25
C GLY A 42 19.90 -10.72 4.55
N VAL A 43 20.51 -9.52 4.55
CA VAL A 43 20.52 -8.62 5.71
C VAL A 43 19.09 -8.08 5.95
N ALA A 44 18.24 -8.93 6.52
CA ALA A 44 16.85 -8.71 6.83
C ALA A 44 16.72 -7.86 8.10
N ALA A 45 17.34 -6.68 8.13
CA ALA A 45 17.44 -5.88 9.35
C ALA A 45 16.08 -5.40 9.89
N LEU A 46 15.03 -5.32 9.06
CA LEU A 46 13.66 -5.07 9.51
C LEU A 46 12.85 -6.34 9.77
N GLY A 47 12.97 -7.37 8.93
CA GLY A 47 11.95 -8.42 8.84
C GLY A 47 10.55 -7.87 8.48
N LEU A 48 9.55 -8.73 8.43
CA LEU A 48 8.16 -8.30 8.19
C LEU A 48 7.59 -7.49 9.37
N ASP A 49 7.92 -7.90 10.59
CA ASP A 49 7.43 -7.23 11.80
C ASP A 49 7.98 -5.80 11.91
N GLY A 50 9.28 -5.62 11.64
CA GLY A 50 9.89 -4.29 11.63
C GLY A 50 9.38 -3.39 10.51
N LEU A 51 9.06 -3.93 9.33
CA LEU A 51 8.40 -3.16 8.28
C LEU A 51 7.03 -2.66 8.75
N GLY A 52 6.30 -3.50 9.47
CA GLY A 52 5.06 -3.10 10.10
C GLY A 52 5.23 -1.95 11.12
N ASP A 53 6.27 -2.02 11.95
CA ASP A 53 6.60 -0.94 12.88
C ASP A 53 6.95 0.37 12.16
N VAL A 54 7.67 0.31 11.02
CA VAL A 54 7.94 1.51 10.22
C VAL A 54 6.65 2.12 9.71
N ILE A 55 5.75 1.33 9.12
CA ILE A 55 4.45 1.82 8.63
C ILE A 55 3.65 2.49 9.76
N ARG A 56 3.69 1.92 10.97
CA ARG A 56 2.98 2.47 12.12
C ARG A 56 3.58 3.77 12.65
N TRP A 57 4.91 3.90 12.63
CA TRP A 57 5.60 4.98 13.35
C TRP A 57 6.26 6.04 12.47
N ALA A 58 6.37 5.81 11.15
CA ALA A 58 6.99 6.76 10.22
C ALA A 58 6.25 8.11 10.13
N GLY A 59 4.92 8.10 10.29
CA GLY A 59 4.08 9.31 10.19
C GLY A 59 3.86 9.83 8.77
N VAL A 60 4.44 9.14 7.78
CA VAL A 60 4.40 9.43 6.34
C VAL A 60 4.06 8.13 5.59
N PRO A 61 3.56 8.19 4.34
CA PRO A 61 3.33 6.98 3.55
C PRO A 61 4.61 6.15 3.40
N VAL A 62 4.45 4.83 3.39
CA VAL A 62 5.53 3.86 3.18
C VAL A 62 5.29 3.10 1.88
N LEU A 63 6.23 3.21 0.94
CA LEU A 63 6.25 2.44 -0.29
C LEU A 63 7.09 1.18 -0.09
N GLY A 64 6.41 0.04 0.03
CA GLY A 64 7.01 -1.28 -0.05
C GLY A 64 7.35 -1.62 -1.50
N VAL A 65 8.59 -2.06 -1.75
CA VAL A 65 9.10 -2.44 -3.07
C VAL A 65 9.40 -3.94 -3.09
N PRO A 66 8.80 -4.74 -3.99
CA PRO A 66 9.03 -6.19 -4.00
C PRO A 66 10.47 -6.50 -4.38
N HIS A 67 11.03 -7.54 -3.78
CA HIS A 67 12.43 -7.94 -4.01
C HIS A 67 12.65 -8.67 -5.34
N ASN A 68 11.60 -9.27 -5.90
CA ASN A 68 11.69 -10.19 -7.03
C ASN A 68 10.95 -9.69 -8.28
N VAL A 69 10.85 -8.37 -8.48
CA VAL A 69 10.16 -7.80 -9.65
C VAL A 69 10.96 -6.71 -10.33
N THR A 70 10.75 -6.58 -11.64
CA THR A 70 11.18 -5.38 -12.38
C THR A 70 10.16 -4.28 -12.14
N LEU A 71 10.58 -3.17 -11.55
CA LEU A 71 9.68 -2.04 -11.32
C LEU A 71 9.26 -1.38 -12.64
N PRO A 72 8.00 -0.94 -12.75
CA PRO A 72 7.53 -0.24 -13.92
C PRO A 72 8.26 1.09 -14.05
N ARG A 73 8.51 1.54 -15.30
CA ARG A 73 9.10 2.86 -15.56
C ARG A 73 8.17 4.01 -15.19
N GLU A 74 6.87 3.77 -15.25
CA GLU A 74 5.80 4.72 -14.95
C GLU A 74 4.67 4.01 -14.23
N ILE A 75 4.03 4.69 -13.28
CA ILE A 75 2.84 4.19 -12.59
C ILE A 75 1.62 4.68 -13.37
N ARG A 76 0.94 3.78 -14.09
CA ARG A 76 -0.19 4.11 -14.97
C ARG A 76 -1.49 3.48 -14.50
N ARG A 77 -1.46 2.27 -13.95
CA ARG A 77 -2.63 1.59 -13.40
C ARG A 77 -2.47 1.43 -11.90
N ILE A 78 -3.43 1.94 -11.14
CA ILE A 78 -3.39 1.91 -9.68
C ILE A 78 -4.60 1.16 -9.14
N VAL A 79 -4.37 0.21 -8.25
CA VAL A 79 -5.43 -0.36 -7.41
C VAL A 79 -5.44 0.36 -6.08
N VAL A 80 -6.60 0.85 -5.67
CA VAL A 80 -6.84 1.45 -4.36
C VAL A 80 -7.70 0.50 -3.54
N ALA A 81 -7.19 -0.03 -2.43
CA ALA A 81 -7.99 -0.85 -1.52
C ALA A 81 -8.88 0.04 -0.65
N TRP A 82 -10.17 -0.25 -0.63
CA TRP A 82 -11.18 0.51 0.09
C TRP A 82 -12.00 -0.38 1.03
N ASN A 83 -12.19 0.10 2.26
CA ASN A 83 -13.01 -0.55 3.28
C ASN A 83 -13.75 0.49 4.15
N GLY A 84 -13.93 1.71 3.64
CA GLY A 84 -14.55 2.83 4.38
C GLY A 84 -13.73 3.39 5.55
N SER A 85 -12.52 2.87 5.84
CA SER A 85 -11.74 3.31 7.00
C SER A 85 -11.05 4.67 6.79
N ARG A 86 -10.70 5.31 7.90
CA ARG A 86 -9.89 6.55 7.89
C ARG A 86 -8.51 6.32 7.28
N GLU A 87 -7.91 5.14 7.48
CA GLU A 87 -6.60 4.77 6.95
C GLU A 87 -6.66 4.59 5.43
N ALA A 88 -7.72 3.96 4.90
CA ALA A 88 -7.94 3.89 3.45
C ALA A 88 -8.10 5.29 2.84
N ARG A 89 -8.89 6.17 3.49
CA ARG A 89 -9.02 7.56 3.04
C ARG A 89 -7.70 8.32 3.12
N ARG A 90 -6.89 8.09 4.16
CA ARG A 90 -5.56 8.68 4.30
C ARG A 90 -4.63 8.24 3.18
N ALA A 91 -4.60 6.94 2.88
CA ALA A 91 -3.79 6.40 1.78
C ALA A 91 -4.12 7.05 0.42
N ILE A 92 -5.40 7.31 0.14
CA ILE A 92 -5.80 8.06 -1.06
C ILE A 92 -5.23 9.49 -1.05
N GLY A 93 -5.25 10.16 0.10
CA GLY A 93 -4.68 11.50 0.25
C GLY A 93 -3.16 11.53 0.05
N ASP A 94 -2.45 10.59 0.67
CA ASP A 94 -1.00 10.48 0.56
C ASP A 94 -0.56 10.08 -0.87
N ALA A 95 -1.38 9.28 -1.57
CA ALA A 95 -1.15 8.88 -2.95
C ALA A 95 -1.62 9.90 -3.99
N TRP A 96 -2.21 11.04 -3.60
CA TRP A 96 -2.99 11.88 -4.51
C TRP A 96 -2.21 12.34 -5.76
N GLN A 97 -0.93 12.67 -5.60
CA GLN A 97 -0.07 13.06 -6.73
C GLN A 97 0.21 11.90 -7.70
N LEU A 98 0.31 10.67 -7.19
CA LEU A 98 0.46 9.47 -8.02
C LEU A 98 -0.85 9.15 -8.75
N LEU A 99 -1.98 9.24 -8.02
CA LEU A 99 -3.32 9.05 -8.57
C LEU A 99 -3.61 10.06 -9.69
N GLY A 100 -3.26 11.34 -9.51
CA GLY A 100 -3.41 12.40 -10.51
C GLY A 100 -2.64 12.18 -11.82
N ARG A 101 -1.62 11.32 -11.81
CA ARG A 101 -0.81 10.97 -12.99
C ARG A 101 -1.17 9.60 -13.56
N ALA A 102 -2.00 8.84 -12.86
CA ALA A 102 -2.42 7.52 -13.30
C ALA A 102 -3.29 7.62 -14.55
N GLN A 103 -3.13 6.65 -15.43
CA GLN A 103 -4.02 6.49 -16.56
C GLN A 103 -5.35 5.88 -16.13
N ASP A 104 -5.36 4.93 -15.22
CA ASP A 104 -6.60 4.29 -14.79
C ASP A 104 -6.48 3.82 -13.35
N ILE A 105 -7.58 3.92 -12.60
CA ILE A 105 -7.64 3.59 -11.18
C ILE A 105 -8.83 2.66 -10.94
N GLN A 106 -8.59 1.55 -10.26
CA GLN A 106 -9.65 0.72 -9.70
C GLN A 106 -9.70 0.90 -8.19
N ILE A 107 -10.86 1.29 -7.67
CA ILE A 107 -11.12 1.33 -6.24
C ILE A 107 -11.79 0.01 -5.88
N VAL A 108 -11.14 -0.82 -5.08
CA VAL A 108 -11.53 -2.20 -4.83
C VAL A 108 -12.04 -2.34 -3.41
N SER A 109 -13.26 -2.83 -3.26
CA SER A 109 -13.84 -3.29 -1.98
C SER A 109 -14.04 -4.80 -2.00
N ILE A 110 -13.92 -5.44 -0.83
CA ILE A 110 -14.21 -6.86 -0.63
C ILE A 110 -15.55 -6.98 0.11
N ASP A 111 -16.56 -7.47 -0.61
CA ASP A 111 -17.92 -7.63 -0.10
C ASP A 111 -18.05 -8.93 0.70
N ARG A 112 -18.22 -8.76 2.01
CA ARG A 112 -18.37 -9.89 2.96
C ARG A 112 -19.81 -10.41 3.06
N ALA A 113 -20.79 -9.63 2.59
CA ALA A 113 -22.20 -10.01 2.56
C ALA A 113 -22.75 -9.89 1.13
N PRO A 114 -23.37 -10.93 0.57
CA PRO A 114 -23.94 -10.86 -0.78
C PRO A 114 -25.08 -9.82 -0.85
N GLY A 115 -24.97 -8.85 -1.77
CA GLY A 115 -26.05 -7.91 -2.09
C GLY A 115 -26.08 -6.64 -1.25
N GLU A 116 -25.05 -6.38 -0.45
CA GLU A 116 -24.88 -5.11 0.27
C GLU A 116 -23.76 -4.31 -0.41
N ASP A 117 -24.10 -3.54 -1.45
CA ASP A 117 -23.17 -2.60 -2.07
C ASP A 117 -22.76 -1.57 -1.01
N ASP A 118 -21.47 -1.47 -0.68
CA ASP A 118 -20.97 -0.41 0.21
C ASP A 118 -21.17 0.96 -0.50
N PRO A 119 -22.10 1.83 -0.01
CA PRO A 119 -22.34 3.11 -0.65
C PRO A 119 -21.10 4.00 -0.65
N SER A 120 -20.22 3.81 0.34
CA SER A 120 -19.00 4.60 0.48
C SER A 120 -18.00 4.36 -0.65
N LEU A 121 -18.02 3.17 -1.27
CA LEU A 121 -17.19 2.84 -2.44
C LEU A 121 -17.57 3.72 -3.64
N HIS A 122 -18.86 3.89 -3.88
CA HIS A 122 -19.37 4.71 -4.98
C HIS A 122 -19.16 6.21 -4.68
N ASP A 123 -19.30 6.62 -3.43
CA ASP A 123 -19.07 8.01 -3.02
C ASP A 123 -17.61 8.42 -3.18
N ILE A 124 -16.65 7.54 -2.80
CA ILE A 124 -15.23 7.83 -2.98
C ILE A 124 -14.83 7.85 -4.47
N ALA A 125 -15.41 6.96 -5.29
CA ALA A 125 -15.20 6.99 -6.74
C ALA A 125 -15.69 8.31 -7.35
N ARG A 126 -16.91 8.74 -7.02
CA ARG A 126 -17.46 10.03 -7.47
C ARG A 126 -16.62 11.22 -7.01
N LEU A 127 -16.10 11.20 -5.78
CA LEU A 127 -15.19 12.23 -5.30
C LEU A 127 -13.92 12.30 -6.16
N MET A 128 -13.31 11.14 -6.45
CA MET A 128 -12.10 11.06 -7.28
C MET A 128 -12.37 11.51 -8.72
N GLU A 129 -13.50 11.11 -9.31
CA GLU A 129 -13.95 11.56 -10.62
C GLU A 129 -14.19 13.08 -10.67
N ALA A 130 -14.80 13.65 -9.63
CA ALA A 130 -15.01 15.10 -9.52
C ALA A 130 -13.69 15.90 -9.50
N HIS A 131 -12.58 15.24 -9.12
CA HIS A 131 -11.23 15.78 -9.20
C HIS A 131 -10.48 15.41 -10.49
N GLY A 132 -11.16 14.83 -11.48
CA GLY A 132 -10.61 14.50 -12.80
C GLY A 132 -9.86 13.17 -12.86
N LEU A 133 -9.96 12.32 -11.83
CA LEU A 133 -9.36 10.99 -11.82
C LEU A 133 -10.26 9.98 -12.54
N ARG A 134 -9.67 9.08 -13.34
CA ARG A 134 -10.40 7.95 -13.94
C ARG A 134 -10.47 6.81 -12.92
N ALA A 135 -11.46 6.86 -12.03
CA ALA A 135 -11.59 5.95 -10.91
C ALA A 135 -12.86 5.10 -11.01
N THR A 136 -12.69 3.79 -11.25
CA THR A 136 -13.80 2.84 -11.37
C THR A 136 -13.98 2.08 -10.07
N PRO A 137 -15.19 2.09 -9.45
CA PRO A 137 -15.47 1.25 -8.29
C PRO A 137 -15.60 -0.22 -8.73
N VAL A 138 -14.96 -1.13 -7.99
CA VAL A 138 -14.98 -2.57 -8.21
C VAL A 138 -15.26 -3.26 -6.89
N SER A 139 -16.38 -3.96 -6.82
CA SER A 139 -16.70 -4.85 -5.70
C SER A 139 -16.34 -6.28 -6.06
N ILE A 140 -15.55 -6.94 -5.22
CA ILE A 140 -15.27 -8.37 -5.33
C ILE A 140 -15.94 -9.10 -4.17
N ARG A 141 -16.48 -10.28 -4.45
CA ARG A 141 -17.05 -11.12 -3.39
C ARG A 141 -15.92 -11.69 -2.54
N GLU A 142 -16.09 -11.66 -1.22
CA GLU A 142 -15.17 -12.30 -0.29
C GLU A 142 -15.02 -13.79 -0.61
N ASP A 143 -13.78 -14.23 -0.79
CA ASP A 143 -13.39 -15.62 -0.73
C ASP A 143 -12.94 -15.95 0.71
N THR A 144 -13.76 -16.71 1.44
CA THR A 144 -13.48 -17.06 2.84
C THR A 144 -12.24 -17.94 3.02
N GLU A 145 -11.75 -18.56 1.95
CA GLU A 145 -10.54 -19.39 1.97
C GLU A 145 -9.25 -18.59 1.73
N ALA A 146 -9.37 -17.31 1.35
CA ALA A 146 -8.25 -16.44 1.01
C ALA A 146 -8.26 -15.14 1.83
N SER A 147 -7.12 -14.71 2.36
CA SER A 147 -7.06 -13.42 3.05
C SER A 147 -7.31 -12.26 2.08
N ASP A 148 -7.84 -11.15 2.59
CA ASP A 148 -8.05 -9.90 1.84
C ASP A 148 -6.79 -9.48 1.04
N GLY A 149 -5.60 -9.74 1.59
CA GLY A 149 -4.33 -9.44 0.93
C GLY A 149 -4.05 -10.33 -0.29
N VAL A 150 -4.41 -11.62 -0.24
CA VAL A 150 -4.33 -12.51 -1.41
C VAL A 150 -5.32 -12.06 -2.47
N GLN A 151 -6.56 -11.79 -2.08
CA GLN A 151 -7.60 -11.36 -3.00
C GLN A 151 -7.22 -10.04 -3.69
N LEU A 152 -6.66 -9.08 -2.95
CA LEU A 152 -6.18 -7.81 -3.51
C LEU A 152 -4.99 -7.99 -4.46
N LEU A 153 -4.05 -8.89 -4.14
CA LEU A 153 -2.94 -9.23 -5.05
C LEU A 153 -3.46 -9.84 -6.36
N SER A 154 -4.44 -10.74 -6.29
CA SER A 154 -5.07 -11.33 -7.48
C SER A 154 -5.76 -10.29 -8.34
N VAL A 155 -6.45 -9.31 -7.74
CA VAL A 155 -7.06 -8.19 -8.48
C VAL A 155 -5.97 -7.32 -9.13
N ALA A 156 -4.92 -6.97 -8.39
CA ALA A 156 -3.82 -6.18 -8.91
C ALA A 156 -3.11 -6.89 -10.07
N GLU A 157 -2.91 -8.20 -10.00
CA GLU A 157 -2.33 -8.99 -11.08
C GLU A 157 -3.24 -9.04 -12.31
N ALA A 158 -4.54 -9.32 -12.13
CA ALA A 158 -5.51 -9.36 -13.22
C ALA A 158 -5.66 -8.01 -13.93
N TYR A 159 -5.64 -6.92 -13.15
CA TYR A 159 -5.66 -5.55 -13.66
C TYR A 159 -4.30 -5.08 -14.19
N GLN A 160 -3.23 -5.85 -13.91
CA GLN A 160 -1.84 -5.51 -14.17
C GLN A 160 -1.48 -4.12 -13.61
N ALA A 161 -1.81 -3.92 -12.34
CA ALA A 161 -1.52 -2.71 -11.60
C ALA A 161 -0.01 -2.48 -11.48
N ASP A 162 0.39 -1.22 -11.59
CA ASP A 162 1.76 -0.77 -11.35
C ASP A 162 2.00 -0.44 -9.87
N LEU A 163 0.92 -0.16 -9.13
CA LEU A 163 0.92 0.21 -7.72
C LEU A 163 -0.39 -0.23 -7.05
N ILE A 164 -0.27 -0.73 -5.82
CA ILE A 164 -1.38 -0.87 -4.87
C ILE A 164 -1.30 0.27 -3.85
N VAL A 165 -2.41 0.93 -3.56
CA VAL A 165 -2.55 1.95 -2.51
C VAL A 165 -3.52 1.42 -1.48
N MET A 166 -3.13 1.37 -0.21
CA MET A 166 -4.03 0.91 0.85
C MET A 166 -3.75 1.57 2.21
N GLY A 167 -4.80 1.64 3.02
CA GLY A 167 -4.63 1.90 4.45
C GLY A 167 -4.01 0.68 5.15
N ALA A 168 -3.13 0.93 6.11
CA ALA A 168 -2.59 -0.08 7.02
C ALA A 168 -3.18 0.11 8.41
N TYR A 169 -3.34 -0.97 9.17
CA TYR A 169 -3.78 -0.93 10.58
C TYR A 169 -5.15 -0.31 10.87
N GLY A 170 -5.98 -0.07 9.85
CA GLY A 170 -7.35 0.42 10.05
C GLY A 170 -8.24 -0.58 10.78
N HIS A 171 -9.02 -0.06 11.74
CA HIS A 171 -9.98 -0.83 12.53
C HIS A 171 -11.41 -0.40 12.16
N GLY A 172 -12.20 -1.33 11.60
CA GLY A 172 -13.67 -1.26 11.50
C GLY A 172 -14.34 -2.30 12.40
N PRO A 173 -15.67 -2.24 12.65
CA PRO A 173 -16.33 -2.88 13.80
C PRO A 173 -16.33 -4.41 13.84
N THR A 174 -15.92 -5.09 12.77
CA THR A 174 -15.74 -6.54 12.77
C THR A 174 -14.27 -6.87 12.99
N ARG A 175 -14.01 -7.34 14.21
CA ARG A 175 -12.74 -7.91 14.69
C ARG A 175 -12.03 -8.74 13.61
N GLU A 176 -10.84 -8.29 13.21
CA GLU A 176 -9.67 -9.17 13.25
C GLU A 176 -8.37 -8.42 13.49
N LEU A 177 -7.81 -8.74 14.67
CA LEU A 177 -6.43 -8.77 15.12
C LEU A 177 -5.44 -7.66 14.72
N VAL A 178 -4.72 -7.21 15.74
CA VAL A 178 -3.33 -6.76 15.72
C VAL A 178 -2.58 -7.36 14.52
N PHE A 179 -2.25 -6.51 13.54
CA PHE A 179 -1.89 -6.84 12.15
C PHE A 179 -3.07 -7.35 11.32
N GLY A 180 -3.67 -6.47 10.50
CA GLY A 180 -4.61 -6.93 9.48
C GLY A 180 -3.94 -7.99 8.60
N GLY A 181 -4.50 -9.20 8.54
CA GLY A 181 -3.95 -10.32 7.77
C GLY A 181 -3.64 -9.91 6.32
N ALA A 182 -4.44 -8.98 5.78
CA ALA A 182 -4.23 -8.35 4.48
C ALA A 182 -2.83 -7.74 4.31
N THR A 183 -2.44 -6.80 5.19
CA THR A 183 -1.17 -6.09 5.12
C THR A 183 0.00 -7.05 5.24
N ARG A 184 -0.07 -8.01 6.17
CA ARG A 184 1.00 -9.00 6.35
C ARG A 184 1.14 -9.91 5.12
N THR A 185 0.03 -10.38 4.58
CA THR A 185 0.01 -11.17 3.34
C THR A 185 0.61 -10.37 2.19
N LEU A 186 0.20 -9.12 2.00
CA LEU A 186 0.72 -8.25 0.94
C LEU A 186 2.22 -8.05 1.08
N LEU A 187 2.71 -7.64 2.25
CA LEU A 187 4.15 -7.44 2.47
C LEU A 187 4.97 -8.72 2.29
N LYS A 188 4.38 -9.90 2.53
CA LYS A 188 5.06 -11.19 2.36
C LYS A 188 5.04 -11.70 0.92
N HIS A 189 3.97 -11.42 0.17
CA HIS A 189 3.72 -12.04 -1.15
C HIS A 189 3.61 -11.01 -2.29
N MET A 190 3.95 -9.75 -2.03
CA MET A 190 3.84 -8.68 -3.03
C MET A 190 4.60 -9.01 -4.30
N SER A 191 3.87 -8.90 -5.42
CA SER A 191 4.39 -8.88 -6.80
C SER A 191 4.24 -7.50 -7.43
N THR A 192 3.63 -6.56 -6.71
CA THR A 192 3.37 -5.18 -7.12
C THR A 192 3.80 -4.26 -5.97
N PRO A 193 4.44 -3.11 -6.22
CA PRO A 193 4.71 -2.11 -5.18
C PRO A 193 3.44 -1.74 -4.42
N VAL A 194 3.57 -1.52 -3.11
CA VAL A 194 2.43 -1.20 -2.23
C VAL A 194 2.73 0.07 -1.43
N LEU A 195 1.92 1.10 -1.62
CA LEU A 195 1.91 2.31 -0.80
C LEU A 195 0.95 2.13 0.37
N LEU A 196 1.48 2.27 1.59
CA LEU A 196 0.78 2.02 2.85
C LEU A 196 0.75 3.30 3.70
N SER A 197 -0.43 3.65 4.21
CA SER A 197 -0.61 4.78 5.12
C SER A 197 -1.33 4.38 6.40
N HIS A 198 -0.93 4.94 7.54
CA HIS A 198 -1.54 4.77 8.86
C HIS A 198 -1.91 6.14 9.46
#